data_AF-A0A7S2Y5N2-F1
#
_entry.id   AF-A0A7S2Y5N2-F1
#
_cell.length_a   1.000
_cell.length_b   1.000
_cell.length_c   1.000
_cell.angle_alpha   90.00
_cell.angle_beta   90.00
_cell.angle_gamma   90.00
#
_symmetry.space_group_name_H-M   'P 1'
#
loop_
_entity.id
_entity.type
_entity.pdbx_description
1 polymer ?
#
loop_
_entity_poly.entity_id
_entity_poly.type
_entity_poly.pdbx_seq_one_letter_code
_entity_poly.pdbx_strand_id
1 'polypeptide(L)'
;MFDLKPMYQILHDAYPEALSTIDHKGRLPLHCAVESGMFDELDERIIRDYPAALEVCDNEGWFPFQIAALSSSASLDSVYNLLRDDPRVLRLQQTTTPTQFHATVDTHTEEIS
;
A
#
# COMPACT_ATOMS: atom_id res chain seq x y z
N MET A 1 25.63 -1.14 -0.68
CA MET A 1 24.23 -1.32 -0.29
C MET A 1 23.81 -0.04 0.41
N PHE A 2 22.88 0.71 -0.15
CA PHE A 2 22.39 1.96 0.45
C PHE A 2 21.28 1.57 1.43
N ASP A 3 21.34 2.05 2.68
CA ASP A 3 20.27 1.82 3.66
C ASP A 3 19.13 2.80 3.42
N LEU A 4 17.96 2.29 3.03
CA LEU A 4 16.78 3.11 2.73
C LEU A 4 16.00 3.53 3.98
N LYS A 5 16.25 2.91 5.14
CA LYS A 5 15.51 3.15 6.38
C LYS A 5 15.56 4.62 6.85
N PRO A 6 16.70 5.33 6.81
CA PRO A 6 16.77 6.72 7.24
C PRO A 6 15.97 7.65 6.32
N MET A 7 16.03 7.40 5.00
CA MET A 7 15.26 8.21 4.04
C MET A 7 13.76 7.99 4.20
N TYR A 8 13.34 6.74 4.38
CA TYR A 8 11.96 6.40 4.70
C TYR A 8 11.49 7.13 5.96
N GLN A 9 12.28 7.08 7.05
CA GLN A 9 11.89 7.70 8.32
C GLN A 9 11.72 9.22 8.19
N ILE A 10 12.67 9.91 7.52
CA ILE A 10 12.58 11.36 7.30
C ILE A 10 11.32 11.72 6.51
N LEU A 11 11.02 10.96 5.45
CA LEU A 11 9.83 11.18 4.63
C LEU A 11 8.54 10.89 5.41
N HIS A 12 8.51 9.82 6.18
CA HIS A 12 7.35 9.46 7.00
C HIS A 12 7.08 10.47 8.11
N ASP A 13 8.12 10.96 8.77
CA ASP A 13 8.00 11.97 9.84
C ASP A 13 7.54 13.33 9.30
N ALA A 14 7.97 13.69 8.08
CA ALA A 14 7.58 14.94 7.44
C ALA A 14 6.19 14.89 6.78
N TYR A 15 5.82 13.73 6.23
CA TYR A 15 4.60 13.53 5.43
C TYR A 15 3.98 12.14 5.70
N PRO A 16 3.34 11.92 6.86
CA PRO A 16 2.77 10.62 7.22
C PRO A 16 1.67 10.16 6.22
N GLU A 17 0.93 11.09 5.64
CA GLU A 17 -0.11 10.84 4.63
C GLU A 17 0.42 10.33 3.28
N ALA A 18 1.75 10.41 3.06
CA ALA A 18 2.38 9.92 1.83
C ALA A 18 2.12 8.43 1.60
N LEU A 19 2.00 7.63 2.68
CA LEU A 19 1.73 6.19 2.59
C LEU A 19 0.35 5.87 2.00
N SER A 20 -0.62 6.77 2.15
CA SER A 20 -1.97 6.64 1.58
C SER A 20 -2.14 7.34 0.22
N THR A 21 -1.11 8.02 -0.27
CA THR A 21 -1.18 8.75 -1.53
C THR A 21 -0.98 7.81 -2.71
N ILE A 22 -1.92 7.83 -3.66
CA ILE A 22 -1.87 7.00 -4.87
C ILE A 22 -1.25 7.74 -6.06
N ASP A 23 -0.53 7.01 -6.91
CA ASP A 23 -0.10 7.50 -8.22
C ASP A 23 -1.24 7.47 -9.26
N HIS A 24 -0.93 7.85 -10.51
CA HIS A 24 -1.88 7.85 -11.63
C HIS A 24 -2.40 6.45 -12.01
N LYS A 25 -1.77 5.38 -11.53
CA LYS A 25 -2.20 3.99 -11.69
C LYS A 25 -2.98 3.48 -10.47
N GLY A 26 -3.31 4.34 -9.51
CA GLY A 26 -3.97 3.93 -8.28
C GLY A 26 -3.03 3.22 -7.30
N ARG A 27 -1.71 3.31 -7.51
CA ARG A 27 -0.74 2.58 -6.70
C ARG A 27 -0.29 3.39 -5.51
N LEU A 28 -0.45 2.81 -4.32
CA LEU A 28 0.23 3.23 -3.11
C LEU A 28 1.75 3.02 -3.20
N PRO A 29 2.56 3.70 -2.35
CA PRO A 29 4.01 3.50 -2.29
C PRO A 29 4.42 2.04 -2.07
N LEU A 30 3.59 1.24 -1.38
CA LEU A 30 3.82 -0.19 -1.20
C LEU A 30 3.93 -0.95 -2.53
N HIS A 31 3.03 -0.68 -3.50
CA HIS A 31 3.08 -1.32 -4.81
C HIS A 31 4.39 -0.99 -5.53
N CYS A 32 4.81 0.28 -5.48
CA CYS A 32 6.05 0.74 -6.09
C CYS A 32 7.29 0.13 -5.43
N ALA A 33 7.30 0.00 -4.10
CA ALA A 33 8.37 -0.62 -3.35
C ALA A 33 8.52 -2.11 -3.69
N VAL A 34 7.40 -2.83 -3.81
CA VAL A 34 7.36 -4.23 -4.24
C VAL A 34 7.84 -4.39 -5.68
N GLU A 35 7.31 -3.60 -6.62
CA GLU A 35 7.72 -3.65 -8.03
C GLU A 35 9.23 -3.38 -8.20
N SER A 36 9.77 -2.47 -7.39
CA SER A 36 11.19 -2.08 -7.43
C SER A 36 12.12 -3.02 -6.66
N GLY A 37 11.60 -4.07 -6.01
CA GLY A 37 12.41 -4.97 -5.16
C GLY A 37 12.94 -4.32 -3.88
N MET A 38 12.39 -3.16 -3.51
CA MET A 38 12.78 -2.41 -2.30
C MET A 38 11.96 -2.82 -1.07
N PHE A 39 10.91 -3.62 -1.27
CA PHE A 39 10.06 -4.08 -0.18
C PHE A 39 10.87 -4.80 0.89
N ASP A 40 11.78 -5.71 0.54
CA ASP A 40 12.55 -6.48 1.54
C ASP A 40 13.43 -5.60 2.45
N GLU A 41 13.77 -4.37 2.03
CA GLU A 41 14.52 -3.43 2.87
C GLU A 41 13.62 -2.55 3.77
N LEU A 42 12.33 -2.47 3.43
CA LEU A 42 11.34 -1.55 4.02
C LEU A 42 10.09 -2.26 4.60
N ASP A 43 10.02 -3.59 4.48
CA ASP A 43 8.84 -4.44 4.63
C ASP A 43 8.12 -4.21 5.96
N GLU A 44 8.84 -4.35 7.07
CA GLU A 44 8.29 -4.21 8.42
C GLU A 44 7.83 -2.79 8.74
N ARG A 45 8.31 -1.78 8.00
CA ARG A 45 8.00 -0.37 8.29
C ARG A 45 6.74 0.08 7.57
N ILE A 46 6.69 -0.10 6.25
CA ILE A 46 5.54 0.33 5.44
C ILE A 46 4.26 -0.37 5.92
N ILE A 47 4.33 -1.68 6.20
CA ILE A 47 3.16 -2.45 6.65
C ILE A 47 2.76 -2.10 8.08
N ARG A 48 3.72 -1.86 8.99
CA ARG A 48 3.41 -1.45 10.36
C ARG A 48 2.75 -0.07 10.39
N ASP A 49 3.27 0.85 9.60
CA ASP A 49 2.86 2.26 9.64
C ASP A 49 1.56 2.47 8.83
N TYR A 50 1.27 1.61 7.83
CA TYR A 50 0.00 1.61 7.10
C TYR A 50 -0.46 0.20 6.64
N PRO A 51 -1.02 -0.63 7.53
CA PRO A 51 -1.37 -2.02 7.25
C PRO A 51 -2.50 -2.19 6.22
N ALA A 52 -3.40 -1.21 6.14
CA ALA A 52 -4.50 -1.21 5.17
C ALA A 52 -3.99 -1.18 3.71
N ALA A 53 -2.73 -0.80 3.47
CA ALA A 53 -2.13 -0.83 2.14
C ALA A 53 -2.12 -2.23 1.49
N LEU A 54 -2.14 -3.30 2.29
CA LEU A 54 -2.20 -4.68 1.80
C LEU A 54 -3.54 -5.00 1.11
N GLU A 55 -4.60 -4.30 1.51
CA GLU A 55 -5.97 -4.50 1.03
C GLU A 55 -6.34 -3.54 -0.11
N VAL A 56 -5.44 -2.66 -0.52
CA VAL A 56 -5.64 -1.75 -1.65
C VAL A 56 -5.08 -2.38 -2.91
N CYS A 57 -5.86 -2.41 -3.98
CA CYS A 57 -5.41 -2.81 -5.29
C CYS A 57 -5.23 -1.59 -6.20
N ASP A 58 -4.38 -1.73 -7.21
CA ASP A 58 -4.19 -0.69 -8.22
C ASP A 58 -5.37 -0.60 -9.20
N ASN A 59 -5.27 0.26 -10.22
CA ASN A 59 -6.34 0.43 -11.22
C ASN A 59 -6.57 -0.80 -12.10
N GLU A 60 -5.60 -1.72 -12.19
CA GLU A 60 -5.75 -3.02 -12.84
C GLU A 60 -6.33 -4.07 -11.86
N GLY A 61 -6.47 -3.67 -10.59
CA GLY A 61 -6.99 -4.46 -9.49
C GLY A 61 -5.99 -5.50 -9.00
N TRP A 62 -4.70 -5.24 -9.14
CA TRP A 62 -3.63 -6.03 -8.54
C TRP A 62 -3.33 -5.58 -7.12
N PHE A 63 -3.38 -6.52 -6.18
CA PHE A 63 -2.90 -6.33 -4.81
C PHE A 63 -1.38 -6.40 -4.75
N PRO A 64 -0.73 -5.83 -3.71
CA PRO A 64 0.72 -5.84 -3.56
C PRO A 64 1.35 -7.24 -3.70
N PHE A 65 0.73 -8.27 -3.12
CA PHE A 65 1.26 -9.65 -3.19
C PHE A 65 1.22 -10.22 -4.62
N GLN A 66 0.28 -9.79 -5.45
CA GLN A 66 0.18 -10.22 -6.85
C GLN A 66 1.21 -9.49 -7.70
N ILE A 67 1.42 -8.19 -7.45
CA ILE A 67 2.53 -7.45 -8.06
C ILE A 67 3.87 -8.09 -7.70
N ALA A 68 4.06 -8.50 -6.44
CA ALA A 68 5.25 -9.23 -6.02
C ALA A 68 5.43 -10.53 -6.82
N ALA A 69 4.35 -11.30 -7.00
CA ALA A 69 4.40 -12.57 -7.74
C ALA A 69 4.67 -12.39 -9.26
N LEU A 70 4.34 -11.23 -9.82
CA LEU A 70 4.54 -10.90 -11.24
C LEU A 70 5.84 -10.14 -11.51
N SER A 71 6.41 -9.49 -10.50
CA SER A 71 7.63 -8.68 -10.64
C SER A 71 8.87 -9.56 -10.75
N SER A 72 9.77 -9.22 -11.67
CA SER A 72 11.10 -9.83 -11.77
C SER A 72 12.05 -9.40 -10.66
N SER A 73 11.72 -8.32 -9.94
CA SER A 73 12.59 -7.70 -8.93
C SER A 73 12.21 -8.10 -7.50
N ALA A 74 10.99 -8.60 -7.30
CA ALA A 74 10.52 -9.05 -6.00
C ALA A 74 11.05 -10.45 -5.70
N SER A 75 11.33 -10.70 -4.42
CA SER A 75 11.77 -12.02 -3.96
C SER A 75 10.57 -12.89 -3.58
N LEU A 76 10.80 -14.20 -3.46
CA LEU A 76 9.79 -15.11 -2.90
C LEU A 76 9.46 -14.73 -1.45
N ASP A 77 10.44 -14.18 -0.72
CA ASP A 77 10.25 -13.70 0.64
C ASP A 77 9.32 -12.47 0.66
N SER A 78 9.41 -11.57 -0.34
CA SER A 78 8.46 -10.45 -0.47
C SER A 78 7.02 -10.97 -0.58
N VAL A 79 6.76 -11.94 -1.46
CA VAL A 79 5.43 -12.54 -1.63
C VAL A 79 4.96 -13.20 -0.33
N TYR A 80 5.85 -13.99 0.30
CA TYR A 80 5.54 -14.68 1.55
C TYR A 80 5.23 -13.70 2.67
N ASN A 81 6.04 -12.66 2.87
CA ASN A 81 5.87 -11.67 3.94
C ASN A 81 4.57 -10.87 3.76
N LEU A 82 4.24 -10.44 2.55
CA LEU A 82 2.97 -9.76 2.25
C LEU A 82 1.75 -10.63 2.61
N LEU A 83 1.80 -11.92 2.27
CA LEU A 83 0.71 -12.86 2.58
C LEU A 83 0.68 -13.27 4.06
N ARG A 84 1.85 -13.33 4.71
CA ARG A 84 1.98 -13.63 6.14
C ARG A 84 1.38 -12.51 6.99
N ASP A 85 1.63 -11.26 6.60
CA ASP A 85 1.19 -10.09 7.36
C ASP A 85 -0.33 -9.90 7.28
N ASP A 86 -0.96 -10.19 6.13
CA ASP A 86 -2.41 -10.35 6.05
C ASP A 86 -2.87 -11.44 5.07
N PRO A 87 -3.17 -12.66 5.54
CA PRO A 87 -3.66 -13.74 4.68
C PRO A 87 -5.08 -13.51 4.12
N ARG A 88 -5.84 -12.53 4.65
CA ARG A 88 -7.22 -12.27 4.22
C ARG A 88 -7.27 -11.68 2.81
N VAL A 89 -6.17 -11.06 2.35
CA VAL A 89 -6.05 -10.47 1.01
C VAL A 89 -6.31 -11.47 -0.12
N LEU A 90 -6.06 -12.77 0.12
CA LEU A 90 -6.37 -13.85 -0.82
C LEU A 90 -7.87 -14.03 -1.11
N ARG A 91 -8.73 -13.52 -0.23
CA ARG A 91 -10.19 -13.62 -0.36
C ARG A 91 -10.82 -12.31 -0.82
N LEU A 92 -10.03 -11.24 -0.96
CA LEU A 92 -10.55 -9.97 -1.45
C LEU A 92 -10.91 -10.13 -2.93
N GLN A 93 -12.12 -9.70 -3.25
CA GLN A 93 -12.59 -9.62 -4.62
C GLN A 93 -12.49 -8.17 -5.08
N GLN A 94 -12.23 -7.96 -6.36
CA GLN A 94 -12.26 -6.64 -6.96
C GLN A 94 -13.67 -6.08 -6.84
N THR A 95 -13.89 -5.13 -5.93
CA THR A 95 -15.11 -4.34 -5.95
C THR A 95 -14.92 -3.32 -7.07
N THR A 96 -15.63 -3.50 -8.20
CA THR A 96 -15.53 -2.70 -9.43
C THR A 96 -15.97 -1.24 -9.29
N THR A 97 -16.08 -0.72 -8.07
CA THR A 97 -16.34 0.69 -7.82
C THR A 97 -15.02 1.39 -7.53
N PRO A 98 -14.66 2.46 -8.25
CA PRO A 98 -13.54 3.32 -7.86
C PRO A 98 -13.99 4.09 -6.62
N THR A 99 -13.99 3.40 -5.48
CA THR A 99 -14.20 4.01 -4.17
C THR A 99 -12.91 4.73 -3.87
N GLN A 100 -12.85 5.99 -4.31
CA GLN A 100 -12.04 6.98 -3.64
C GLN A 100 -12.33 6.85 -2.15
N PHE A 101 -11.40 6.28 -1.38
CA PHE A 101 -11.30 6.56 0.04
C PHE A 101 -10.86 8.03 0.17
N HIS A 102 -11.77 8.94 -0.20
CA HIS A 102 -11.71 10.29 0.28
C HIS A 102 -11.85 10.16 1.79
N ALA A 103 -10.77 10.47 2.51
CA ALA A 103 -10.83 10.67 3.94
C ALA A 103 -12.10 11.45 4.25
N THR A 104 -12.98 10.87 5.05
CA THR A 104 -14.15 11.57 5.59
C THR A 104 -13.60 12.71 6.44
N VAL A 105 -13.43 13.87 5.82
CA VAL A 105 -13.46 15.13 6.53
C VAL A 105 -14.93 15.38 6.80
N ASP A 106 -15.29 15.28 8.08
CA ASP A 106 -16.59 15.66 8.60
C ASP A 106 -17.03 17.02 8.02
N THR A 107 -18.13 17.02 7.28
CA THR A 107 -19.00 18.20 7.23
C THR A 107 -20.41 17.75 7.61
N HIS A 108 -20.61 17.73 8.92
CA HIS A 108 -21.91 17.83 9.55
C HIS A 108 -22.64 19.03 8.95
N THR A 109 -23.71 18.79 8.21
CA THR A 109 -24.71 19.82 7.97
C THR A 109 -26.05 19.20 8.30
N GLU A 110 -26.52 19.53 9.51
CA GLU A 110 -27.94 19.49 9.81
C GLU A 110 -28.68 20.33 8.76
N GLU A 111 -29.67 19.76 8.10
CA GLU A 111 -30.81 20.53 7.64
C GLU A 111 -32.07 19.97 8.31
N ILE A 112 -32.39 20.65 9.40
CA ILE A 112 -33.72 20.74 9.98
C ILE A 112 -34.48 21.74 9.11
N SER A 113 -35.53 21.31 8.40
CA SER A 113 -36.90 21.85 8.54
C SER A 113 -37.85 21.32 7.47
#